data_AF-A0A951XBL1-F1
#
_entry.id   AF-A0A951XBL1-F1
#
_cell.length_a   1.000
_cell.length_b   1.000
_cell.length_c   1.000
_cell.angle_alpha   90.00
_cell.angle_beta   90.00
_cell.angle_gamma   90.00
#
_symmetry.space_group_name_H-M   'P 1'
#
loop_
_entity.id
_entity.type
_entity.pdbx_description
1 polymer ?
#
loop_
_entity_poly.entity_id
_entity_poly.type
_entity_poly.pdbx_seq_one_letter_code
_entity_poly.pdbx_strand_id
1 'polypeptide(L)'
;MKKRLLHKLSFAGILVVILTSCRELAPPEYLEVNNLELETKGLGNPTLSAMVSMYNPNKSNLTFKSGSLNIFMDNRLLGHTELDSTIHIKK
;
A
#
# COMPACT_ATOMS: atom_id res chain seq x y z
N MET A 1 -42.41 -6.25 -31.33
CA MET A 1 -42.06 -5.47 -30.12
C MET A 1 -41.20 -6.24 -29.10
N LYS A 2 -41.50 -7.52 -28.80
CA LYS A 2 -40.77 -8.33 -27.79
C LYS A 2 -39.25 -8.44 -27.99
N LYS A 3 -38.75 -8.57 -29.24
CA LYS A 3 -37.30 -8.67 -29.52
C LYS A 3 -36.52 -7.40 -29.16
N ARG A 4 -37.10 -6.21 -29.33
CA ARG A 4 -36.48 -4.93 -28.95
C ARG A 4 -36.45 -4.73 -27.44
N LEU A 5 -37.47 -5.23 -26.73
CA LEU A 5 -37.52 -5.22 -25.27
C LEU A 5 -36.48 -6.18 -24.67
N LEU A 6 -36.28 -7.36 -25.27
CA LEU A 6 -35.27 -8.33 -24.86
C LEU A 6 -33.84 -7.79 -25.04
N HIS A 7 -33.57 -7.06 -26.12
CA HIS A 7 -32.26 -6.41 -26.33
C HIS A 7 -31.99 -5.30 -25.31
N LYS A 8 -33.01 -4.51 -24.92
CA LYS A 8 -32.86 -3.49 -23.89
C LYS A 8 -32.54 -4.09 -22.52
N LEU A 9 -33.20 -5.21 -22.17
CA LEU A 9 -32.90 -5.96 -20.95
C LEU A 9 -31.49 -6.56 -20.95
N SER A 10 -31.05 -7.11 -22.09
CA SER A 10 -29.68 -7.64 -22.24
C SER A 10 -28.63 -6.54 -22.11
N PHE A 11 -28.85 -5.38 -22.73
CA PHE A 11 -27.93 -4.25 -22.65
C PHE A 11 -27.85 -3.66 -21.24
N ALA A 12 -29.00 -3.55 -20.55
CA ALA A 12 -29.04 -3.12 -19.16
C ALA A 12 -28.30 -4.10 -18.24
N GLY A 13 -28.44 -5.43 -18.46
CA GLY A 13 -27.71 -6.45 -17.71
C GLY A 13 -26.20 -6.34 -17.87
N ILE A 14 -25.71 -6.13 -19.10
CA ILE A 14 -24.28 -5.95 -19.38
C ILE A 14 -23.74 -4.69 -18.69
N LEU A 15 -24.49 -3.59 -18.71
CA LEU A 15 -24.08 -2.34 -18.08
C LEU A 15 -23.91 -2.50 -16.56
N VAL A 16 -24.79 -3.25 -15.90
CA VAL A 16 -24.69 -3.53 -14.45
C VAL A 16 -23.46 -4.37 -14.11
N VAL A 17 -23.12 -5.36 -14.93
CA VAL A 17 -21.91 -6.19 -14.72
C VAL A 17 -20.63 -5.37 -14.87
N ILE A 18 -20.58 -4.43 -15.83
CA ILE A 18 -19.40 -3.58 -16.01
C ILE A 18 -19.22 -2.63 -14.82
N LEU A 19 -20.31 -2.03 -14.32
CA LEU A 19 -20.26 -1.09 -13.20
C LEU A 19 -19.86 -1.74 -11.87
N THR A 20 -20.05 -3.06 -11.72
CA THR A 20 -19.67 -3.80 -10.51
C THR A 20 -18.25 -4.38 -10.55
N SER A 21 -17.50 -4.18 -11.64
CA SER A 21 -16.15 -4.73 -11.82
C SER A 21 -15.03 -3.94 -11.12
N CYS A 22 -15.34 -2.80 -10.51
CA CYS A 22 -14.36 -1.97 -9.83
C CYS A 22 -13.87 -2.69 -8.55
N ARG A 23 -12.59 -3.09 -8.54
CA ARG A 23 -11.97 -3.77 -7.40
C ARG A 23 -10.98 -2.83 -6.73
N GLU A 24 -11.11 -2.67 -5.42
CA GLU A 24 -10.18 -1.87 -4.63
C GLU A 24 -8.79 -2.52 -4.59
N LEU A 25 -7.75 -1.70 -4.59
CA LEU A 25 -6.37 -2.16 -4.40
C LEU A 25 -6.18 -2.55 -2.94
N ALA A 26 -5.68 -3.75 -2.71
CA ALA A 26 -5.27 -4.16 -1.38
C ALA A 26 -3.99 -3.40 -0.96
N PRO A 27 -3.84 -3.03 0.31
CA PRO A 27 -2.59 -2.45 0.80
C PRO A 27 -1.44 -3.48 0.71
N PRO A 28 -0.17 -3.03 0.67
CA PRO A 28 0.97 -3.92 0.83
C PRO A 28 0.92 -4.69 2.16
N GLU A 29 1.30 -5.96 2.13
CA GLU A 29 1.34 -6.83 3.31
C GLU A 29 2.72 -6.81 3.96
N TYR A 30 2.77 -6.68 5.29
CA TYR A 30 4.00 -6.77 6.04
C TYR A 30 4.58 -8.18 5.99
N LEU A 31 5.89 -8.29 5.74
CA LEU A 31 6.61 -9.56 5.80
C LEU A 31 7.49 -9.64 7.04
N GLU A 32 8.48 -8.76 7.12
CA GLU A 32 9.48 -8.79 8.20
C GLU A 32 10.16 -7.44 8.38
N VAL A 33 10.77 -7.26 9.55
CA VAL A 33 11.80 -6.26 9.81
C VAL A 33 13.12 -7.01 10.02
N ASN A 34 14.15 -6.62 9.28
CA ASN A 34 15.49 -7.15 9.40
C ASN A 34 16.51 -6.00 9.42
N ASN A 35 17.80 -6.34 9.58
CA ASN A 35 18.90 -5.37 9.58
C ASN A 35 18.70 -4.19 10.54
N LEU A 36 18.35 -4.51 11.80
CA LEU A 36 18.27 -3.52 12.87
C LEU A 36 19.69 -3.09 13.27
N GLU A 37 20.00 -1.81 13.06
CA GLU A 37 21.32 -1.25 13.35
C GLU A 37 21.18 0.04 14.16
N LEU A 38 21.96 0.13 15.24
CA LEU A 38 22.07 1.35 16.05
C LEU A 38 23.44 1.98 15.81
N GLU A 39 23.46 3.14 15.16
CA GLU A 39 24.67 3.89 14.90
C GLU A 39 24.77 5.09 15.85
N THR A 40 25.87 5.15 16.62
CA THR A 40 26.20 6.29 17.49
C THR A 40 27.42 7.02 16.94
N LYS A 41 27.22 8.15 16.26
CA LYS A 41 28.34 9.01 15.81
C LYS A 41 28.65 10.08 16.86
N GLY A 42 29.64 9.82 17.71
CA GLY A 42 30.20 10.80 18.66
C GLY A 42 29.18 11.32 19.70
N LEU A 43 29.16 12.64 19.93
CA LEU A 43 28.20 13.33 20.81
C LEU A 43 26.81 13.55 20.17
N GLY A 44 26.57 13.01 18.97
CA GLY A 44 25.31 13.16 18.25
C GLY A 44 24.19 12.26 18.77
N ASN A 45 22.96 12.53 18.31
CA ASN A 45 21.82 11.65 18.57
C ASN A 45 22.06 10.26 17.94
N PRO A 46 21.65 9.17 18.61
CA PRO A 46 21.73 7.83 18.03
C PRO A 46 20.79 7.71 16.83
N THR A 47 21.25 7.05 15.77
CA THR A 47 20.45 6.70 14.60
C THR A 47 20.06 5.24 14.68
N LEU A 48 18.77 4.94 14.66
CA LEU A 48 18.25 3.58 14.51
C LEU A 48 17.84 3.35 13.05
N SER A 49 18.45 2.36 12.42
CA SER A 49 18.14 1.92 11.06
C SER A 49 17.48 0.56 11.08
N ALA A 50 16.51 0.35 10.20
CA ALA A 50 15.80 -0.90 10.03
C ALA A 50 15.42 -1.08 8.56
N MET A 51 15.43 -2.32 8.06
CA MET A 51 14.88 -2.64 6.76
C MET A 51 13.53 -3.35 6.94
N VAL A 52 12.48 -2.80 6.33
CA VAL A 52 11.12 -3.34 6.38
C VAL A 52 10.78 -3.93 5.02
N SER A 53 10.45 -5.21 5.01
CA SER A 53 10.06 -5.94 3.81
C SER A 53 8.54 -6.02 3.71
N MET A 54 8.00 -5.71 2.53
CA MET A 54 6.57 -5.73 2.25
C MET A 54 6.28 -6.44 0.92
N TYR A 55 5.13 -7.09 0.83
CA TYR A 55 4.64 -7.78 -0.36
C TYR A 55 3.48 -7.01 -1.01
N ASN A 56 3.41 -7.00 -2.35
CA ASN A 56 2.28 -6.47 -3.09
C ASN A 56 1.30 -7.60 -3.48
N PRO A 57 0.15 -7.75 -2.79
CA PRO A 57 -0.83 -8.79 -3.10
C PRO A 57 -1.64 -8.51 -4.38
N ASN A 58 -1.49 -7.33 -4.99
CA ASN A 58 -2.28 -6.93 -6.14
C ASN A 58 -1.76 -7.55 -7.44
N LYS A 59 -2.66 -7.69 -8.43
CA LYS A 59 -2.28 -8.12 -9.78
C LYS A 59 -1.69 -6.99 -10.64
N SER A 60 -1.52 -5.80 -10.07
CA SER A 60 -1.01 -4.59 -10.71
C SER A 60 0.17 -4.02 -9.92
N ASN A 61 1.03 -3.27 -10.61
CA ASN A 61 2.08 -2.50 -9.96
C ASN A 61 1.47 -1.41 -9.07
N LEU A 62 2.12 -1.11 -7.95
CA LEU A 62 1.76 0.00 -7.08
C LEU A 62 2.81 1.11 -7.20
N THR A 63 2.37 2.35 -6.99
CA THR A 63 3.25 3.50 -6.82
C THR A 63 3.03 4.03 -5.42
N PHE A 64 4.01 3.80 -4.55
CA PHE A 64 4.07 4.43 -3.25
C PHE A 64 4.56 5.86 -3.42
N LYS A 65 3.87 6.82 -2.81
CA LYS A 65 4.17 8.26 -2.94
C LYS A 65 4.69 8.86 -1.63
N SER A 66 4.08 8.47 -0.52
CA SER A 66 4.48 8.96 0.78
C SER A 66 4.07 8.01 1.89
N GLY A 67 4.73 8.13 3.04
CA GLY A 67 4.38 7.42 4.25
C GLY A 67 4.90 8.14 5.49
N SER A 68 4.29 7.80 6.62
CA SER A 68 4.68 8.30 7.94
C SER A 68 4.92 7.11 8.86
N LEU A 69 6.02 7.15 9.60
CA LEU A 69 6.44 6.11 10.53
C LEU A 69 6.62 6.71 11.92
N ASN A 70 5.98 6.10 12.91
CA ASN A 70 6.19 6.40 14.32
C ASN A 70 6.82 5.18 14.99
N ILE A 71 7.95 5.38 15.67
CA ILE A 71 8.65 4.32 16.38
C ILE A 71 8.39 4.49 17.88
N PHE A 72 7.91 3.42 18.50
CA PHE A 72 7.61 3.39 19.94
C PHE A 72 8.45 2.32 20.64
N MET A 73 8.86 2.62 21.88
CA MET A 73 9.45 1.66 22.81
C MET A 73 8.82 1.86 24.19
N ASP A 74 8.26 0.80 24.78
CA ASP A 74 7.53 0.86 26.05
C ASP A 74 6.48 1.99 26.09
N ASN A 75 5.67 2.09 25.04
CA ASN A 75 4.66 3.14 24.83
C ASN A 75 5.20 4.58 24.74
N ARG A 76 6.52 4.78 24.64
CA ARG A 76 7.14 6.11 24.43
C ARG A 76 7.51 6.30 22.98
N LEU A 77 7.13 7.43 22.40
CA LEU A 77 7.53 7.81 21.05
C LEU A 77 9.04 8.11 21.05
N LEU A 78 9.81 7.31 20.31
CA LEU A 78 11.25 7.50 20.13
C LEU A 78 11.57 8.38 18.93
N GLY A 79 10.72 8.35 17.92
CA GLY A 79 10.94 9.10 16.69
C GLY A 79 9.75 9.09 15.76
N HIS A 80 9.69 10.13 14.94
CA HIS A 80 8.77 10.30 13.84
C HIS A 80 9.58 10.48 12.56
N THR A 81 9.17 9.82 11.48
CA THR A 81 9.83 9.92 10.18
C THR A 81 8.77 10.03 9.10
N GLU A 82 8.94 11.01 8.22
CA GLU A 82 8.17 11.10 6.98
C GLU A 82 9.04 10.66 5.81
N LEU A 83 8.44 9.91 4.90
CA LEU A 83 9.04 9.50 3.65
C LEU A 83 8.18 10.10 2.54
N ASP A 84 8.72 11.09 1.83
CA ASP A 84 8.13 11.63 0.60
C ASP A 84 8.97 11.17 -0.59
N SER A 85 8.56 10.07 -1.21
CA SER A 85 9.32 9.42 -2.28
C SER A 85 8.43 8.61 -3.20
N THR A 86 8.68 8.72 -4.50
CA THR A 86 8.00 7.89 -5.51
C THR A 86 8.73 6.56 -5.66
N ILE A 87 8.15 5.50 -5.10
CA ILE A 87 8.69 4.14 -5.17
C ILE A 87 7.74 3.28 -6.01
N HIS A 88 8.27 2.65 -7.06
CA HIS A 88 7.53 1.73 -7.91
C HIS A 88 7.64 0.29 -7.38
N ILE A 89 6.54 -0.25 -6.89
CA ILE A 89 6.44 -1.59 -6.34
C ILE A 89 5.89 -2.50 -7.44
N LYS A 90 6.72 -3.41 -7.93
CA LYS A 90 6.30 -4.40 -8.92
C LYS A 90 5.38 -5.43 -8.28
N LYS A 91 4.59 -6.10 -9.11
CA LYS A 91 3.96 -7.37 -8.73
C LYS A 91 5.01 -8.45 -8.50
#